data_AF-A0A4Q1SHF6-F1
#
_entry.id   AF-A0A4Q1SHF6-F1
#
_cell.length_a   1.000
_cell.length_b   1.000
_cell.length_c   1.000
_cell.angle_alpha   90.00
_cell.angle_beta   90.00
_cell.angle_gamma   90.00
#
_symmetry.space_group_name_H-M   'P 1'
#
loop_
_entity.id
_entity.type
_entity.pdbx_description
1 polymer ?
#
loop_
_entity_poly.entity_id
_entity_poly.type
_entity_poly.pdbx_seq_one_letter_code
_entity_poly.pdbx_strand_id
1 'polypeptide(L)'
;MSTTFTVRNGTAVGQESLCRTCRHAHIQTGYADSEEEVRCGYFYDQPRLIPFAVNQCTDFLDKLSPTLYEMQKIAFLIDVKKTRAIAGFGEAAIKVTKPEEDDD
;
A
#
# COMPACT_ATOMS: atom_id res chain seq x y z
N MET A 1 19.42 39.91 27.01
CA MET A 1 20.28 39.40 25.93
C MET A 1 19.65 38.12 25.41
N SER A 2 19.12 38.14 24.18
CA SER A 2 18.53 36.97 23.53
C SER A 2 19.61 36.32 22.67
N THR A 3 19.95 35.06 22.98
CA THR A 3 20.93 34.27 22.23
C THR A 3 20.19 33.42 21.20
N THR A 4 20.42 33.70 19.92
CA THR A 4 19.93 32.89 18.80
C THR A 4 21.02 31.88 18.41
N PHE A 5 20.71 30.59 18.46
CA PHE A 5 21.60 29.53 17.99
C PHE A 5 21.16 29.07 16.60
N THR A 6 22.08 29.04 15.64
CA THR A 6 21.85 28.49 14.29
C THR A 6 22.40 27.06 14.20
N VAL A 7 21.53 26.09 13.99
CA VAL A 7 21.91 24.67 13.84
C VAL A 7 22.31 24.40 12.38
N ARG A 8 23.58 24.05 12.17
CA ARG A 8 24.08 23.59 10.85
C ARG A 8 23.56 22.16 10.65
N ASN A 9 22.79 21.90 9.58
CA ASN A 9 21.90 20.72 9.40
C ASN A 9 20.68 20.65 10.34
N GLY A 10 20.11 21.80 10.75
CA GLY A 10 18.76 21.82 11.31
C GLY A 10 17.69 21.37 10.29
N THR A 11 16.46 21.14 10.75
CA THR A 11 15.28 20.79 9.93
C THR A 11 15.29 21.57 8.62
N ALA A 12 15.28 20.89 7.47
CA ALA A 12 15.39 21.54 6.17
C ALA A 12 14.31 22.61 6.03
N VAL A 13 14.71 23.88 6.08
CA VAL A 13 13.79 25.01 5.93
C VAL A 13 13.59 25.22 4.43
N GLY A 14 12.38 24.95 3.94
CA GLY A 14 11.95 25.30 2.58
C GLY A 14 12.01 24.18 1.53
N GLN A 15 12.34 22.94 1.90
CA GLN A 15 12.17 21.77 1.02
C GLN A 15 11.17 20.80 1.63
N GLU A 16 10.27 20.26 0.80
CA GLU A 16 9.33 19.22 1.20
C GLU A 16 10.10 17.97 1.67
N SER A 17 9.60 17.33 2.74
CA SER A 17 10.26 16.15 3.29
C SER A 17 10.30 15.01 2.27
N LEU A 18 11.48 14.44 2.01
CA LEU A 18 11.63 13.24 1.19
C LEU A 18 10.83 12.04 1.72
N CYS A 19 10.42 12.08 3.00
CA CYS A 19 9.56 11.05 3.57
C CYS A 19 8.20 10.97 2.86
N ARG A 20 7.71 12.05 2.26
CA ARG A 20 6.44 12.02 1.50
C ARG A 20 6.46 11.08 0.30
N THR A 21 7.63 10.81 -0.25
CA THR A 21 7.82 9.87 -1.36
C THR A 21 8.56 8.59 -0.94
N CYS A 22 8.86 8.42 0.34
CA CYS A 22 9.61 7.27 0.83
C CYS A 22 8.69 6.06 0.95
N ARG A 23 9.12 4.91 0.39
CA ARG A 23 8.38 3.65 0.48
C ARG A 23 8.16 3.14 1.91
N HIS A 24 9.01 3.55 2.84
CA HIS A 24 8.94 3.17 4.26
C HIS A 24 8.44 4.30 5.16
N ALA A 25 7.85 5.35 4.57
CA ALA A 25 7.16 6.34 5.35
C ALA A 25 5.71 5.90 5.59
N HIS A 26 5.32 6.03 6.85
CA HIS A 26 3.97 5.86 7.32
C HIS A 26 3.42 7.25 7.62
N ILE A 27 2.40 7.67 6.86
CA ILE A 27 1.85 9.03 6.92
C ILE A 27 0.37 8.92 7.25
N GLN A 28 -0.05 9.65 8.29
CA GLN A 28 -1.44 9.80 8.69
C GLN A 28 -1.82 11.27 8.64
N THR A 29 -2.88 11.60 7.89
CA THR A 29 -3.45 12.95 7.85
C THR A 29 -4.86 12.93 8.39
N GLY A 30 -5.20 13.95 9.16
CA GLY A 30 -6.55 14.20 9.65
C GLY A 30 -7.28 15.23 8.81
N TYR A 31 -8.36 15.77 9.36
CA TYR A 31 -9.20 16.74 8.67
C TYR A 31 -8.71 18.18 8.84
N ALA A 32 -7.94 18.45 9.89
CA ALA A 32 -7.28 19.74 10.08
C ALA A 32 -5.84 19.72 9.58
N ASP A 33 -5.34 20.86 9.09
CA ASP A 33 -3.95 21.00 8.62
C ASP A 33 -2.90 20.74 9.71
N SER A 34 -3.29 20.85 10.98
CA SER A 34 -2.43 20.51 12.13
C SER A 34 -2.36 19.01 12.43
N GLU A 35 -3.22 18.21 11.82
CA GLU A 35 -3.33 16.77 12.03
C GLU A 35 -2.50 16.05 10.95
N GLU A 36 -1.19 16.05 11.12
CA GLU A 36 -0.27 15.26 10.28
C GLU A 36 0.74 14.55 11.18
N GLU A 37 0.89 13.24 10.97
CA GLU A 37 1.96 12.45 11.58
C GLU A 37 2.74 11.70 10.49
N VAL A 38 4.06 11.93 10.44
CA VAL A 38 4.98 11.26 9.51
C VAL A 38 6.00 10.45 10.31
N ARG A 39 6.01 9.13 10.10
CA ARG A 39 7.01 8.22 10.69
C ARG A 39 7.78 7.50 9.58
N CYS A 40 9.10 7.68 9.56
CA CYS A 40 9.98 6.96 8.65
C CYS A 40 10.59 5.75 9.36
N GLY A 41 10.36 4.55 8.85
CA GLY A 41 11.00 3.35 9.34
C GLY A 41 10.35 2.07 8.83
N TYR A 42 11.10 0.97 8.86
CA TYR A 42 10.60 -0.34 8.47
C TYR A 42 9.83 -0.99 9.63
N PHE A 43 8.64 -0.45 9.94
CA PHE A 43 7.84 -0.87 11.10
C PHE A 43 6.40 -1.18 10.66
N TYR A 44 6.20 -2.38 10.13
CA TYR A 44 4.85 -2.87 9.79
C TYR A 44 4.09 -3.40 11.02
N ASP A 45 4.79 -3.88 12.06
CA ASP A 45 4.16 -4.68 13.13
C ASP A 45 3.97 -3.96 14.46
N GLN A 46 4.40 -2.70 14.59
CA GLN A 46 4.21 -1.96 15.84
C GLN A 46 2.87 -1.23 15.83
N PRO A 47 1.91 -1.61 16.70
CA PRO A 47 0.64 -0.90 16.80
C PRO A 47 0.91 0.55 17.21
N ARG A 48 0.34 1.48 16.45
CA ARG A 48 0.41 2.91 16.70
C ARG A 48 -0.94 3.40 17.19
N LEU A 49 -0.92 4.22 18.24
CA LEU A 49 -2.11 4.96 18.64
C LEU A 49 -2.46 5.96 17.54
N ILE A 50 -3.73 6.05 17.17
CA ILE A 50 -4.24 7.05 16.23
C ILE A 50 -4.77 8.24 17.07
N PRO A 51 -4.08 9.39 17.10
CA PRO A 51 -4.42 10.48 18.01
C PRO A 51 -5.59 11.36 17.55
N PHE A 52 -5.96 11.29 16.26
CA PHE A 52 -7.01 12.09 15.64
C PHE A 52 -7.79 11.28 14.59
N ALA A 53 -8.94 11.79 14.14
CA ALA A 53 -9.69 11.15 13.07
C ALA A 53 -8.93 11.24 11.74
N VAL A 54 -8.51 10.10 11.20
CA VAL A 54 -7.67 10.01 10.00
C VAL A 54 -8.54 10.04 8.74
N ASN A 55 -8.19 10.88 7.76
CA ASN A 55 -8.82 10.93 6.44
C ASN A 55 -7.99 10.26 5.34
N GLN A 56 -6.66 10.23 5.47
CA GLN A 56 -5.75 9.53 4.56
C GLN A 56 -4.64 8.88 5.39
N CYS A 57 -4.31 7.65 5.01
CA CYS A 57 -3.26 6.88 5.65
C CYS A 57 -2.57 6.02 4.60
N THR A 58 -1.25 6.05 4.57
CA THR A 58 -0.45 5.20 3.66
C THR A 58 -0.56 3.71 4.00
N ASP A 59 -0.95 3.38 5.22
CA ASP A 59 -1.12 2.01 5.71
C ASP A 59 -2.56 1.51 5.59
N PHE A 60 -3.47 2.34 5.07
CA PHE A 60 -4.86 1.96 4.96
C PHE A 60 -5.03 0.82 3.97
N LEU A 61 -5.51 -0.32 4.49
CA LEU A 61 -5.97 -1.44 3.70
C LEU A 61 -7.48 -1.56 3.87
N ASP A 62 -8.23 -1.31 2.80
CA ASP A 62 -9.69 -1.39 2.85
C ASP A 62 -10.14 -2.84 3.01
N LYS A 63 -10.77 -3.13 4.15
CA LYS A 63 -11.34 -4.44 4.46
C LYS A 63 -12.45 -4.87 3.50
N LEU A 64 -13.10 -3.92 2.82
CA LEU A 64 -14.14 -4.22 1.84
C LEU A 64 -13.55 -4.63 0.48
N SER A 65 -12.27 -4.33 0.25
CA SER A 65 -11.56 -4.71 -0.97
C SER A 65 -10.71 -5.97 -0.72
N PRO A 66 -10.78 -6.99 -1.60
CA PRO A 66 -9.90 -8.15 -1.46
C PRO A 66 -8.47 -7.76 -1.80
N THR A 67 -7.53 -8.31 -1.04
CA THR A 67 -6.10 -8.25 -1.35
C THR A 67 -5.79 -9.03 -2.63
N LEU A 68 -4.65 -8.74 -3.25
CA LEU A 68 -4.15 -9.49 -4.41
C LEU A 68 -4.14 -11.01 -4.12
N TYR A 69 -3.66 -11.39 -2.93
CA TYR A 69 -3.59 -12.79 -2.51
C TYR A 69 -4.99 -13.43 -2.40
N GLU A 70 -5.96 -12.72 -1.80
CA GLU A 70 -7.35 -13.20 -1.74
C GLU A 70 -7.99 -13.32 -3.13
N MET A 71 -7.71 -12.36 -4.03
CA MET A 71 -8.16 -12.44 -5.42
C MET A 71 -7.55 -13.62 -6.16
N GLN A 72 -6.27 -13.94 -5.93
CA GLN A 72 -5.61 -15.10 -6.54
C GLN A 72 -6.29 -16.42 -6.13
N LYS A 73 -6.75 -16.55 -4.88
CA LYS A 73 -7.46 -17.74 -4.39
C LYS A 73 -8.77 -18.03 -5.13
N ILE A 74 -9.42 -16.99 -5.67
CA ILE A 74 -10.69 -17.11 -6.39
C ILE A 74 -10.53 -16.90 -7.91
N ALA A 75 -9.30 -16.75 -8.39
CA ALA A 75 -9.03 -16.48 -9.79
C ALA A 75 -9.24 -17.74 -10.65
N PHE A 76 -9.93 -17.57 -11.79
CA PHE A 76 -9.97 -18.60 -12.83
C PHE A 76 -8.68 -18.53 -13.66
N LEU A 77 -7.92 -19.61 -13.67
CA LEU A 77 -6.73 -19.74 -14.51
C LEU A 77 -7.15 -20.12 -15.94
N ILE A 78 -6.98 -19.19 -16.89
CA ILE A 78 -7.23 -19.44 -18.32
C ILE A 78 -5.93 -19.94 -18.95
N ASP A 79 -5.85 -21.25 -19.22
CA ASP A 79 -4.72 -21.84 -19.91
C ASP A 79 -4.90 -21.69 -21.43
N VAL A 80 -4.16 -20.77 -22.05
CA VAL A 80 -4.27 -20.47 -23.49
C VAL A 80 -3.43 -21.43 -24.35
N LYS A 81 -2.92 -22.54 -23.81
CA LYS A 81 -2.07 -23.46 -24.56
C LYS A 81 -2.84 -24.31 -25.58
N LYS A 82 -2.74 -23.83 -26.82
CA LYS A 82 -2.76 -24.52 -28.13
C LYS A 82 -4.08 -25.15 -28.58
N THR A 83 -5.01 -24.30 -29.02
CA THR A 83 -5.73 -24.61 -30.26
C THR A 83 -5.23 -23.64 -31.33
N ARG A 84 -4.69 -24.20 -32.42
CA ARG A 84 -4.35 -23.42 -33.62
C ARG A 84 -5.51 -22.48 -33.92
N ALA A 85 -5.19 -21.21 -34.16
CA ALA A 85 -6.15 -20.16 -34.44
C ALA A 85 -7.19 -20.63 -35.47
N ILE A 86 -8.38 -20.97 -35.01
CA ILE A 86 -9.57 -20.90 -35.84
C ILE A 86 -9.88 -19.39 -35.87
N ALA A 87 -9.88 -18.78 -37.05
CA ALA A 87 -10.28 -17.40 -37.20
C ALA A 87 -11.73 -17.23 -36.71
N GLY A 88 -11.90 -16.61 -35.53
CA GLY A 88 -13.20 -16.41 -34.87
C GLY A 88 -13.13 -16.51 -33.34
N PHE A 89 -14.24 -16.21 -32.66
CA PHE A 89 -14.40 -16.48 -31.22
C PHE A 89 -14.64 -17.98 -31.03
N GLY A 90 -13.58 -18.73 -30.69
CA GLY A 90 -13.69 -20.14 -30.31
C GLY A 90 -14.03 -20.30 -28.83
N GLU A 91 -14.69 -21.40 -28.48
CA GLU A 91 -14.97 -21.75 -27.07
C GLU A 91 -13.67 -21.89 -26.29
N ALA A 92 -13.45 -21.00 -25.32
CA ALA A 92 -12.40 -21.14 -24.34
C ALA A 92 -12.81 -22.23 -23.34
N ALA A 93 -12.07 -23.34 -23.30
CA ALA A 93 -12.27 -24.37 -22.28
C ALA A 93 -11.77 -23.82 -20.93
N ILE A 94 -12.69 -23.41 -20.06
CA ILE A 94 -12.37 -23.00 -18.69
C ILE A 94 -12.00 -24.27 -17.91
N LYS A 95 -10.72 -24.47 -17.63
CA LYS A 95 -10.29 -25.46 -16.64
C LYS A 95 -10.36 -24.82 -15.26
N VAL A 96 -11.39 -25.15 -14.49
CA VAL A 96 -11.48 -24.75 -13.08
C VAL A 96 -10.52 -25.65 -12.29
N THR A 97 -9.26 -25.23 -12.17
CA THR A 97 -8.32 -25.82 -11.22
C THR A 97 -8.39 -25.05 -9.92
N LYS A 98 -8.70 -25.73 -8.81
CA LYS A 98 -8.64 -25.16 -7.47
C LYS A 98 -7.18 -24.82 -7.17
N PRO A 99 -6.83 -23.59 -6.73
CA PRO A 99 -5.48 -23.32 -6.27
C PRO A 99 -5.16 -24.26 -5.10
N GLU A 100 -3.97 -24.86 -5.14
CA GLU A 100 -3.49 -25.79 -4.12
C GLU A 100 -3.56 -25.13 -2.73
N GLU A 101 -4.04 -25.88 -1.74
CA GLU A 101 -4.07 -25.43 -0.34
C GLU A 101 -2.63 -25.51 0.17
N ASP A 102 -2.02 -24.36 0.50
CA ASP A 102 -0.73 -24.34 1.23
C ASP A 102 -1.00 -24.86 2.66
N ASP A 103 -0.59 -26.10 2.93
CA ASP A 103 -0.48 -26.70 4.27
C ASP A 103 0.67 -26.03 5.04
N ASP A 104 0.36 -25.21 6.06
CA ASP A 104 1.27 -24.81 7.14
C ASP A 104 0.54 -24.76 8.49
#